data_AF-A0A6J7AKH2-F1
#
_entry.id   AF-A0A6J7AKH2-F1
#
_cell.length_a   1.000
_cell.length_b   1.000
_cell.length_c   1.000
_cell.angle_alpha   90.00
_cell.angle_beta   90.00
_cell.angle_gamma   90.00
#
_symmetry.space_group_name_H-M   'P 1'
#
loop_
_entity.id
_entity.type
_entity.pdbx_description
1 polymer ?
#
loop_
_entity_poly.entity_id
_entity_poly.type
_entity_poly.pdbx_seq_one_letter_code
_entity_poly.pdbx_strand_id
1 'polypeptide(L)'
;MQRLLWASTGVKDPDYLDTRYVVELVAPNTVNTMPQATLDALVDHGSLHPVELTTRYSEAAETIASLSKLGISLPVITHELEVDGVLKFEQAWNELLANVEKAAS
;
A
#
# COMPACT_ATOMS: atom_id res chain seq x y z
N MET A 1 -7.27 -20.24 7.68
CA MET A 1 -8.01 -19.17 6.97
C MET A 1 -7.02 -18.10 6.54
N GLN A 2 -7.05 -17.69 5.28
CA GLN A 2 -6.23 -16.58 4.77
C GLN A 2 -6.96 -15.25 4.96
N ARG A 3 -6.23 -14.21 5.36
CA ARG A 3 -6.75 -12.83 5.53
C ARG A 3 -6.12 -11.92 4.50
N LEU A 4 -6.86 -10.93 4.01
CA LEU A 4 -6.33 -9.88 3.15
C LEU A 4 -5.36 -9.01 3.97
N LEU A 5 -4.23 -8.64 3.38
CA LEU A 5 -3.22 -7.80 4.01
C LEU A 5 -2.92 -6.60 3.12
N TRP A 6 -3.09 -5.40 3.68
CA TRP A 6 -2.69 -4.13 3.06
C TRP A 6 -1.22 -3.86 3.38
N ALA A 7 -0.38 -3.82 2.36
CA ALA A 7 1.04 -3.49 2.47
C ALA A 7 1.34 -2.15 1.80
N SER A 8 2.53 -1.59 2.07
CA SER A 8 2.96 -0.30 1.51
C SER A 8 2.01 0.87 1.83
N THR A 9 1.47 0.89 3.05
CA THR A 9 0.44 1.84 3.50
C THR A 9 1.01 3.15 4.08
N GLY A 10 2.31 3.38 3.95
CA GLY A 10 2.90 4.68 4.24
C GLY A 10 2.64 5.65 3.09
N VAL A 11 1.96 6.76 3.39
CA VAL A 11 1.65 7.82 2.42
C VAL A 11 2.95 8.41 1.83
N LYS A 12 2.93 8.66 0.52
CA LYS A 12 4.09 9.15 -0.25
C LYS A 12 3.96 10.61 -0.69
N ASP A 13 2.73 11.12 -0.67
CA ASP A 13 2.39 12.48 -1.09
C ASP A 13 2.04 13.30 0.16
N PRO A 14 2.77 14.39 0.46
CA PRO A 14 2.53 15.21 1.65
C PRO A 14 1.18 15.93 1.65
N ASP A 15 0.49 16.03 0.50
CA ASP A 15 -0.84 16.65 0.42
C ASP A 15 -1.94 15.72 0.97
N TYR A 16 -1.61 14.46 1.30
CA TYR A 16 -2.53 13.51 1.89
C TYR A 16 -2.26 13.35 3.39
N LEU A 17 -3.33 13.13 4.16
CA LEU A 17 -3.23 12.69 5.55
C LEU A 17 -2.35 11.45 5.62
N ASP A 18 -1.30 11.47 6.42
CA ASP A 18 -0.32 10.39 6.60
C ASP A 18 -0.93 9.09 7.16
N THR A 19 -2.14 9.16 7.72
CA THR A 19 -2.97 8.04 8.19
C THR A 19 -3.93 7.46 7.15
N ARG A 20 -4.03 8.05 5.95
CA ARG A 20 -5.06 7.75 4.93
C ARG A 20 -5.19 6.25 4.65
N TYR A 21 -4.11 5.56 4.32
CA TYR A 21 -4.17 4.14 3.92
C TYR A 21 -4.41 3.18 5.09
N VAL A 22 -4.52 3.67 6.32
CA VAL A 22 -5.00 2.89 7.46
C VAL A 22 -6.46 3.18 7.72
N VAL A 23 -6.80 4.45 7.92
CA VAL A 23 -8.17 4.90 8.24
C VAL A 23 -9.16 4.49 7.14
N GLU A 24 -8.78 4.67 5.88
CA GLU A 24 -9.65 4.41 4.75
C GLU A 24 -9.75 2.93 4.36
N LEU A 25 -8.99 2.02 4.98
CA LEU A 25 -8.95 0.59 4.61
C LEU A 25 -9.37 -0.35 5.74
N VAL A 26 -9.99 0.17 6.80
CA VAL A 26 -10.53 -0.64 7.90
C VAL A 26 -11.66 -1.53 7.39
N ALA A 27 -11.47 -2.84 7.50
CA ALA A 27 -12.49 -3.84 7.16
C ALA A 27 -12.34 -5.12 8.00
N PRO A 28 -13.44 -5.88 8.25
CA PRO A 28 -13.37 -7.15 8.96
C PRO A 28 -12.41 -8.14 8.31
N ASN A 29 -11.70 -8.93 9.12
CA ASN A 29 -10.79 -9.99 8.66
C ASN A 29 -9.64 -9.52 7.76
N THR A 30 -9.20 -8.27 7.90
CA THR A 30 -8.03 -7.72 7.20
C THR A 30 -6.87 -7.45 8.17
N VAL A 31 -5.67 -7.31 7.61
CA VAL A 31 -4.44 -6.90 8.30
C VAL A 31 -3.88 -5.69 7.56
N ASN A 32 -3.26 -4.75 8.28
CA ASN A 32 -2.48 -3.68 7.67
C ASN A 32 -1.05 -3.76 8.21
N THR A 33 -0.06 -3.89 7.32
CA THR A 33 1.36 -3.82 7.69
C THR A 33 1.87 -2.41 7.40
N MET A 34 1.82 -1.57 8.42
CA MET A 34 2.19 -0.17 8.33
C MET A 34 3.64 0.06 8.77
N PRO A 35 4.37 1.01 8.16
CA PRO A 35 5.65 1.50 8.70
C PRO A 35 5.47 2.13 10.08
N GLN A 36 6.53 2.17 10.89
CA GLN A 36 6.49 2.74 12.25
C GLN A 36 5.96 4.17 12.26
N ALA A 37 6.41 5.04 11.34
CA ALA A 37 5.94 6.42 11.27
C ALA A 37 4.43 6.54 11.02
N THR A 38 3.85 5.64 10.22
CA THR A 38 2.39 5.60 9.99
C THR A 38 1.63 5.12 11.23
N LEU A 39 2.20 4.17 11.98
CA LEU A 39 1.64 3.76 13.27
C LEU A 39 1.67 4.91 14.28
N ASP A 40 2.80 5.62 14.37
CA ASP A 40 2.95 6.75 15.29
C ASP A 40 1.95 7.87 14.95
N ALA A 41 1.78 8.22 13.67
CA ALA A 41 0.78 9.18 13.20
C ALA A 41 -0.65 8.74 13.55
N LEU A 42 -0.96 7.45 13.36
CA LEU A 42 -2.27 6.89 13.73
C LEU A 42 -2.52 6.98 15.25
N VAL A 43 -1.51 6.73 16.07
CA VAL A 43 -1.61 6.85 17.53
C VAL A 43 -1.78 8.31 17.98
N ASP A 44 -1.07 9.23 17.34
CA ASP A 44 -1.09 10.66 17.68
C ASP A 44 -2.42 11.32 17.29
N HIS A 45 -2.87 11.14 16.05
CA HIS A 45 -4.00 11.90 15.50
C HIS A 45 -4.91 11.10 14.56
N GLY A 46 -4.84 9.76 14.60
CA GLY A 46 -5.73 8.90 13.82
C GLY A 46 -7.20 9.07 14.21
N SER A 47 -8.07 9.26 13.22
CA SER A 47 -9.52 9.30 13.39
C SER A 47 -10.17 8.16 12.62
N LEU A 48 -10.58 7.10 13.33
CA LEU A 48 -11.31 5.99 12.72
C LEU A 48 -12.78 6.36 12.55
N HIS A 49 -13.29 6.22 11.33
CA HIS A 49 -14.70 6.43 11.04
C HIS A 49 -15.44 5.09 10.94
N PRO A 50 -16.71 5.00 11.39
CA PRO A 50 -17.46 3.74 11.43
C PRO A 50 -18.00 3.29 10.05
N VAL A 51 -17.54 3.91 8.95
CA VAL A 51 -18.03 3.59 7.62
C VAL A 51 -17.43 2.25 7.19
N GLU A 52 -18.29 1.26 6.94
CA GLU A 52 -17.83 -0.02 6.42
C GLU A 52 -17.24 0.16 5.02
N LEU A 53 -16.03 -0.36 4.80
CA LEU A 53 -15.35 -0.31 3.49
C LEU A 53 -16.24 -0.80 2.33
N THR A 54 -17.12 -1.75 2.62
CA THR A 54 -18.09 -2.35 1.68
C THR A 54 -19.08 -1.34 1.10
N THR A 55 -19.42 -0.26 1.82
CA THR A 55 -20.34 0.76 1.30
C THR A 55 -19.74 1.60 0.17
N ARG A 56 -18.40 1.56 0.00
CA ARG A 56 -17.66 2.31 -1.02
C ARG A 56 -17.32 1.50 -2.26
N TYR A 57 -17.77 0.25 -2.36
CA TYR A 57 -17.42 -0.61 -3.51
C TYR A 57 -17.95 -0.08 -4.84
N SER A 58 -19.15 0.52 -4.87
CA SER A 58 -19.68 1.13 -6.11
C SER A 58 -18.82 2.30 -6.57
N GLU A 59 -18.48 3.21 -5.65
CA GLU A 59 -17.62 4.36 -5.93
C GLU A 59 -16.22 3.94 -6.39
N ALA A 60 -15.64 2.91 -5.76
CA ALA A 60 -14.35 2.35 -6.17
C ALA A 60 -14.41 1.76 -7.59
N ALA A 61 -15.47 1.01 -7.92
CA ALA A 61 -15.66 0.46 -9.25
C ALA A 61 -15.84 1.56 -10.32
N GLU A 62 -16.59 2.61 -10.00
CA GLU A 62 -16.76 3.77 -10.88
C GLU A 62 -15.44 4.52 -11.10
N THR A 63 -14.66 4.71 -10.04
CA THR A 63 -13.32 5.31 -10.10
C THR A 63 -12.42 4.51 -11.06
N ILE A 64 -12.33 3.19 -10.90
CA ILE A 64 -11.54 2.32 -11.80
C ILE A 64 -12.06 2.41 -13.24
N ALA A 65 -13.38 2.38 -13.45
CA ALA A 65 -13.97 2.48 -14.79
C ALA A 65 -13.70 3.84 -15.45
N SER A 66 -13.60 4.92 -14.66
CA SER A 66 -13.28 6.26 -15.16
C SER A 66 -11.85 6.35 -15.70
N LEU A 67 -10.89 5.64 -15.09
CA LEU A 67 -9.50 5.60 -15.54
C LEU A 67 -9.40 5.06 -16.98
N SER A 68 -10.14 4.02 -17.31
CA SER A 68 -10.15 3.45 -18.67
C SER A 68 -10.68 4.43 -19.71
N LYS A 69 -11.64 5.31 -19.35
CA LYS A 69 -12.14 6.36 -20.25
C LYS A 69 -11.08 7.43 -20.54
N LEU A 70 -10.09 7.58 -19.67
CA LEU A 70 -8.93 8.45 -19.85
C LEU A 70 -7.76 7.75 -20.55
N GLY A 71 -7.94 6.51 -21.02
CA GLY A 71 -6.89 5.70 -21.64
C GLY A 71 -5.92 5.05 -20.66
N ILE A 72 -6.23 5.08 -19.35
CA ILE A 72 -5.40 4.47 -18.30
C ILE A 72 -5.80 3.00 -18.16
N SER A 73 -4.88 2.10 -18.49
CA SER A 73 -5.10 0.65 -18.46
C SER A 73 -4.63 0.05 -17.14
N LEU A 74 -5.59 -0.40 -16.32
CA LEU A 74 -5.28 -1.07 -15.06
C LEU A 74 -4.43 -2.34 -15.26
N PRO A 75 -4.71 -3.24 -16.25
CA PRO A 75 -3.86 -4.41 -16.50
C PRO A 75 -2.40 -4.06 -16.81
N VAL A 76 -2.17 -2.98 -17.58
CA VAL A 76 -0.82 -2.52 -17.92
C VAL A 76 -0.11 -2.01 -16.66
N ILE A 77 -0.75 -1.13 -15.90
CA ILE A 77 -0.19 -0.58 -14.66
C ILE A 77 0.14 -1.70 -13.67
N THR A 78 -0.76 -2.67 -13.47
CA THR A 78 -0.51 -3.77 -12.55
C THR A 78 0.63 -4.67 -13.00
N HIS A 79 0.79 -4.88 -14.31
CA HIS A 79 1.93 -5.64 -14.84
C HIS A 79 3.25 -4.91 -14.63
N GLU A 80 3.30 -3.61 -14.93
CA GLU A 80 4.48 -2.78 -14.71
C GLU A 80 4.87 -2.74 -13.22
N LEU A 81 3.90 -2.56 -12.32
CA LEU A 81 4.13 -2.58 -10.87
C LEU A 81 4.65 -3.93 -10.37
N GLU A 82 4.19 -5.04 -10.94
CA GLU A 82 4.68 -6.38 -10.58
C GLU A 82 6.14 -6.56 -11.00
N VAL A 83 6.48 -6.21 -12.25
CA VAL A 83 7.85 -6.28 -12.77
C VAL A 83 8.79 -5.40 -11.95
N ASP A 84 8.42 -4.13 -11.74
CA ASP A 84 9.19 -3.19 -10.92
C ASP A 84 9.35 -3.67 -9.47
N GLY A 85 8.31 -4.29 -8.93
CA GLY A 85 8.32 -4.89 -7.60
C GLY A 85 9.41 -5.95 -7.50
N VAL A 86 9.37 -6.96 -8.39
CA VAL A 86 10.37 -8.05 -8.41
C VAL A 86 11.79 -7.51 -8.53
N LEU A 87 12.02 -6.54 -9.42
CA LEU A 87 13.33 -5.91 -9.60
C LEU A 87 13.83 -5.21 -8.33
N LYS A 88 12.96 -4.47 -7.63
CA LYS A 88 13.32 -3.81 -6.36
C LYS A 88 13.68 -4.80 -5.26
N PHE A 89 12.97 -5.93 -5.20
CA PHE A 89 13.29 -7.00 -4.25
C PHE A 89 14.64 -7.66 -4.57
N GLU A 90 14.93 -7.94 -5.84
CA GLU A 90 16.23 -8.47 -6.27
C GLU A 90 17.37 -7.51 -5.93
N GLN A 91 17.20 -6.22 -6.21
CA GLN A 91 18.19 -5.18 -5.88
C GLN A 91 18.47 -5.11 -4.37
N ALA A 92 17.42 -5.02 -3.55
CA ALA A 92 17.56 -4.99 -2.10
C ALA A 92 18.25 -6.26 -1.55
N TRP A 93 18.03 -7.41 -2.17
CA TRP A 93 18.69 -8.66 -1.80
C TRP A 93 20.19 -8.65 -2.13
N ASN A 94 20.55 -8.19 -3.33
CA ASN A 94 21.95 -8.07 -3.74
C ASN A 94 22.72 -7.06 -2.88
N GLU A 95 22.08 -5.94 -2.51
CA GLU A 95 22.63 -4.96 -1.56
C GLU A 95 22.87 -5.58 -0.18
N LEU A 96 21.92 -6.39 0.30
CA LEU A 96 22.08 -7.13 1.57
C LEU A 96 23.28 -8.09 1.52
N LEU A 97 23.42 -8.89 0.45
CA LEU A 97 24.53 -9.82 0.29
C LEU A 97 25.89 -9.10 0.28
N ALA A 98 26.02 -8.03 -0.50
CA ALA A 98 27.24 -7.24 -0.57
C ALA A 98 27.64 -6.65 0.80
N ASN A 99 26.65 -6.20 1.58
CA ASN A 99 26.88 -5.69 2.93
C ASN A 99 27.35 -6.78 3.90
N VAL A 100 26.79 -7.99 3.81
CA VAL A 100 27.21 -9.14 4.64
C VAL A 100 28.63 -9.57 4.28
N GLU A 101 28.98 -9.66 3.00
CA GLU A 101 30.34 -9.98 2.55
C GLU A 101 31.35 -8.97 3.07
N LYS A 102 31.04 -7.67 2.95
CA LYS A 102 31.89 -6.60 3.47
C LYS A 102 32.07 -6.63 4.99
N ALA A 103 31.07 -7.09 5.74
CA ALA A 103 31.16 -7.20 7.19
C ALA A 103 31.93 -8.46 7.65
N ALA A 104 32.00 -9.48 6.78
CA ALA A 104 32.69 -10.73 7.05
C ALA A 104 34.19 -10.71 6.67
N SER A 105 34.62 -9.72 5.89
CA SER A 105 36.03 -9.44 5.55
C SER A 105 36.70 -8.53 6.57
#